data_AF-A0A8K0V4V8-F1
#
_entry.id   AF-A0A8K0V4V8-F1
#
_cell.length_a   1.000
_cell.length_b   1.000
_cell.length_c   1.000
_cell.angle_alpha   90.00
_cell.angle_beta   90.00
_cell.angle_gamma   90.00
#
_symmetry.space_group_name_H-M   'P 1'
#
loop_
_entity.id
_entity.type
_entity.pdbx_description
1 polymer ?
#
loop_
_entity_poly.entity_id
_entity_poly.type
_entity_poly.pdbx_seq_one_letter_code
_entity_poly.pdbx_strand_id
1 'polypeptide(L)'
;MQYVAAKAFFTVAKSSDLGLSASNQKYVDILSAEAKQHILYGDGPTSGGHLYPGNPGKTLYPKEWSADKVVHEIGDIATSPNTKWFAQTGTGGMYTAKGDPAKWVAYEVRDGVRIRVVYQPATGKVVTAFPDNKPVPPASKPIKK
;
A
#
# COMPACT_ATOMS: atom_id res chain seq x y z
N MET A 1 36.32 26.34 21.29
CA MET A 1 35.71 25.22 20.53
C MET A 1 35.30 24.14 21.51
N GLN A 2 34.01 23.94 21.75
CA GLN A 2 33.42 22.59 21.79
C GLN A 2 31.90 22.71 21.91
N TYR A 3 31.23 22.21 20.89
CA TYR A 3 29.78 22.07 20.79
C TYR A 3 29.33 20.89 21.68
N VAL A 4 28.29 21.10 22.48
CA VAL A 4 27.61 20.01 23.20
C VAL A 4 26.64 19.32 22.24
N ALA A 5 26.94 18.07 21.90
CA ALA A 5 26.05 17.22 21.10
C ALA A 5 24.96 16.61 22.01
N ALA A 6 23.71 17.01 21.80
CA ALA A 6 22.57 16.32 22.40
C ALA A 6 22.39 14.94 21.73
N LYS A 7 22.72 13.87 22.46
CA LYS A 7 22.34 12.50 22.08
C LYS A 7 20.84 12.31 22.33
N ALA A 8 20.04 12.40 21.28
CA ALA A 8 18.68 11.89 21.32
C ALA A 8 18.72 10.36 21.29
N PHE A 9 18.41 9.73 22.42
CA PHE A 9 18.12 8.30 22.48
C PHE A 9 16.71 8.09 21.91
N PHE A 10 16.62 7.71 20.63
CA PHE A 10 15.38 7.18 20.08
C PHE A 10 15.19 5.75 20.61
N THR A 11 14.49 5.61 21.73
CA THR A 11 13.89 4.33 22.10
C THR A 11 12.83 4.02 21.06
N VAL A 12 13.03 2.97 20.26
CA VAL A 12 11.97 2.37 19.44
C VAL A 12 10.95 1.80 20.43
N ALA A 13 9.87 2.54 20.68
CA ALA A 13 8.71 1.99 21.37
C ALA A 13 8.23 0.79 20.56
N LYS A 14 7.99 -0.35 21.22
CA LYS A 14 7.39 -1.50 20.54
C LYS A 14 5.96 -1.11 20.17
N SER A 15 5.52 -1.57 19.01
CA SER A 15 4.18 -1.32 18.44
C SER A 15 3.01 -1.71 19.37
N SER A 16 3.28 -2.50 20.42
CA SER A 16 2.36 -2.82 21.51
C SER A 16 2.00 -1.62 22.39
N ASP A 17 2.89 -0.64 22.52
CA ASP A 17 2.78 0.44 23.49
C ASP A 17 1.86 1.58 23.00
N LEU A 18 1.44 1.51 21.74
CA LEU A 18 0.56 2.49 21.08
C LEU A 18 -0.93 2.08 21.08
N GLY A 19 -1.28 0.95 21.72
CA GLY A 19 -2.68 0.51 21.82
C GLY A 19 -3.33 0.06 20.52
N LEU A 20 -2.55 -0.24 19.47
CA LEU A 20 -3.09 -0.81 18.22
C LEU A 20 -3.48 -2.27 18.45
N SER A 21 -4.71 -2.64 18.08
CA SER A 21 -5.18 -4.03 18.11
C SER A 21 -4.29 -4.93 17.23
N ALA A 22 -4.22 -6.22 17.55
CA ALA A 22 -3.44 -7.20 16.76
C ALA A 22 -3.84 -7.24 15.27
N SER A 23 -5.11 -6.96 14.95
CA SER A 23 -5.58 -6.79 13.57
C SER A 23 -4.95 -5.57 12.89
N ASN A 24 -4.83 -4.45 13.62
CA ASN A 24 -4.15 -3.27 13.13
C ASN A 24 -2.63 -3.48 12.98
N GLN A 25 -1.99 -4.23 13.88
CA GLN A 25 -0.57 -4.58 13.76
C GLN A 25 -0.26 -5.38 12.48
N LYS A 26 -1.13 -6.34 12.10
CA LYS A 26 -1.00 -7.08 10.83
C LYS A 26 -1.08 -6.17 9.60
N TYR A 27 -1.86 -5.09 9.65
CA TYR A 27 -1.91 -4.09 8.58
C TYR A 27 -0.64 -3.22 8.54
N VAL A 28 0.00 -2.97 9.70
CA VAL A 28 1.28 -2.23 9.76
C VAL A 28 2.42 -2.99 9.07
N ASP A 29 2.43 -4.33 9.14
CA ASP A 29 3.49 -5.12 8.49
C ASP A 29 3.35 -5.15 6.96
N ILE A 30 2.13 -5.11 6.44
CA ILE A 30 1.83 -5.22 5.01
C ILE A 30 1.89 -3.86 4.30
N LEU A 31 1.50 -2.78 4.99
CA LEU A 31 1.71 -1.40 4.56
C LEU A 31 2.81 -0.76 5.39
N SER A 32 4.05 -0.84 4.88
CA SER A 32 5.20 -0.20 5.51
C SER A 32 5.00 1.32 5.65
N ALA A 33 5.77 1.96 6.53
CA ALA A 33 5.70 3.42 6.71
C ALA A 33 5.94 4.17 5.39
N GLU A 34 6.87 3.67 4.57
CA GLU A 34 7.18 4.19 3.25
C GLU A 34 6.01 4.01 2.28
N ALA A 35 5.37 2.84 2.26
CA ALA A 35 4.20 2.60 1.40
C ALA A 35 3.04 3.53 1.79
N LYS A 36 2.80 3.72 3.11
CA LYS A 36 1.78 4.66 3.60
C LYS A 36 2.09 6.10 3.18
N GLN A 37 3.33 6.54 3.38
CA GLN A 37 3.78 7.86 2.94
C GLN A 37 3.56 8.04 1.43
N HIS A 38 4.07 7.10 0.63
CA HIS A 38 3.93 7.11 -0.83
C HIS A 38 2.45 7.20 -1.25
N ILE A 39 1.60 6.34 -0.70
CA ILE A 39 0.18 6.27 -1.08
C ILE A 39 -0.56 7.53 -0.67
N LEU A 40 -0.42 7.97 0.57
CA LEU A 40 -1.24 9.05 1.13
C LEU A 40 -0.74 10.42 0.68
N TYR A 41 0.55 10.68 0.82
CA TYR A 41 1.13 12.02 0.70
C TYR A 41 2.13 12.15 -0.43
N GLY A 42 2.65 11.03 -0.92
CA GLY A 42 3.62 10.97 -2.00
C GLY A 42 5.06 11.18 -1.54
N ASP A 43 5.97 10.87 -2.46
CA ASP A 43 7.43 11.07 -2.30
C ASP A 43 7.92 12.29 -3.10
N GLY A 44 7.00 13.01 -3.75
CA GLY A 44 7.26 14.18 -4.58
C GLY A 44 6.06 14.50 -5.48
N PRO A 45 6.07 15.63 -6.21
CA PRO A 45 4.89 16.14 -6.93
C PRO A 45 4.27 15.17 -7.95
N THR A 46 5.04 14.21 -8.45
CA THR A 46 4.60 13.22 -9.44
C THR A 46 4.63 11.79 -8.91
N SER A 47 4.98 11.58 -7.64
CA SER A 47 5.12 10.24 -7.03
C SER A 47 4.12 10.09 -5.89
N GLY A 48 3.11 9.23 -6.06
CA GLY A 48 2.09 8.98 -5.04
C GLY A 48 1.23 10.21 -4.70
N GLY A 49 0.72 10.26 -3.46
CA GLY A 49 -0.08 11.38 -2.95
C GLY A 49 -1.54 11.34 -3.39
N HIS A 50 -2.24 10.26 -3.01
CA HIS A 50 -3.61 9.98 -3.41
C HIS A 50 -4.66 10.37 -2.36
N LEU A 51 -4.26 10.68 -1.11
CA LEU A 51 -5.21 11.21 -0.13
C LEU A 51 -5.59 12.65 -0.51
N TYR A 52 -6.88 12.97 -0.51
CA TYR A 52 -7.36 14.33 -0.80
C TYR A 52 -6.71 15.37 0.13
N PRO A 53 -6.26 16.55 -0.37
CA PRO A 53 -6.39 17.08 -1.74
C PRO A 53 -5.36 16.54 -2.75
N GLY A 54 -4.37 15.77 -2.28
CA GLY A 54 -3.40 15.00 -3.06
C GLY A 54 -2.54 15.79 -4.05
N ASN A 55 -1.76 15.03 -4.83
CA ASN A 55 -0.86 15.60 -5.83
C ASN A 55 -1.59 15.87 -7.17
N PRO A 56 -1.23 16.94 -7.90
CA PRO A 56 -1.82 17.26 -9.20
C PRO A 56 -1.75 16.09 -10.20
N GLY A 57 -2.85 15.85 -10.91
CA GLY A 57 -2.92 14.80 -11.95
C GLY A 57 -3.03 13.36 -11.42
N LYS A 58 -3.10 13.16 -10.09
CA LYS A 58 -3.41 11.86 -9.49
C LYS A 58 -4.91 11.65 -9.36
N THR A 59 -5.31 10.39 -9.31
CA THR A 59 -6.64 10.01 -8.83
C THR A 59 -6.64 10.07 -7.31
N LEU A 60 -7.67 10.67 -6.74
CA LEU A 60 -7.74 10.95 -5.30
C LEU A 60 -8.78 10.06 -4.64
N TYR A 61 -8.47 9.59 -3.42
CA TYR A 61 -9.48 9.01 -2.54
C TYR A 61 -10.54 10.07 -2.22
N PRO A 62 -11.79 9.66 -1.91
CA PRO A 62 -12.83 10.61 -1.57
C PRO A 62 -12.42 11.53 -0.42
N LYS A 63 -12.91 12.77 -0.45
CA LYS A 63 -12.53 13.81 0.52
C LYS A 63 -12.90 13.43 1.95
N GLU A 64 -13.94 12.61 2.12
CA GLU A 64 -14.44 12.12 3.40
C GLU A 64 -13.65 10.93 3.95
N TRP A 65 -12.76 10.31 3.18
CA TRP A 65 -11.92 9.24 3.67
C TRP A 65 -10.72 9.81 4.45
N SER A 66 -10.58 9.39 5.70
CA SER A 66 -9.38 9.65 6.50
C SER A 66 -8.19 8.80 6.01
N ALA A 67 -6.97 9.22 6.36
CA ALA A 67 -5.77 8.44 6.13
C ALA A 67 -5.89 7.00 6.70
N ASP A 68 -6.43 6.87 7.92
CA ASP A 68 -6.63 5.58 8.58
C ASP A 68 -7.62 4.70 7.81
N LYS A 69 -8.72 5.30 7.30
CA LYS A 69 -9.66 4.56 6.45
C LYS A 69 -8.97 4.06 5.19
N VAL A 70 -8.24 4.91 4.46
CA VAL A 70 -7.50 4.50 3.26
C VAL A 70 -6.57 3.32 3.58
N VAL A 71 -5.76 3.43 4.63
CA VAL A 71 -4.82 2.37 5.05
C VAL A 71 -5.55 1.07 5.40
N HIS A 72 -6.67 1.17 6.11
CA HIS A 72 -7.49 0.02 6.48
C HIS A 72 -8.04 -0.72 5.24
N GLU A 73 -8.65 -0.01 4.30
CA GLU A 73 -9.23 -0.62 3.09
C GLU A 73 -8.15 -1.32 2.24
N ILE A 74 -6.97 -0.71 2.11
CA ILE A 74 -5.85 -1.32 1.36
C ILE A 74 -5.35 -2.57 2.09
N GLY A 75 -5.26 -2.52 3.42
CA GLY A 75 -4.88 -3.66 4.25
C GLY A 75 -5.87 -4.82 4.15
N ASP A 76 -7.17 -4.55 4.17
CA ASP A 76 -8.23 -5.55 3.95
C ASP A 76 -8.09 -6.21 2.58
N ILE A 77 -7.95 -5.42 1.50
CA ILE A 77 -7.74 -5.95 0.15
C ILE A 77 -6.47 -6.82 0.09
N ALA A 78 -5.36 -6.37 0.68
CA ALA A 78 -4.10 -7.10 0.65
C ALA A 78 -4.18 -8.46 1.39
N THR A 79 -4.96 -8.52 2.47
CA THR A 79 -5.03 -9.69 3.37
C THR A 79 -6.21 -10.61 3.10
N SER A 80 -7.24 -10.15 2.39
CA SER A 80 -8.45 -10.91 2.18
C SER A 80 -8.19 -12.18 1.36
N PRO A 81 -8.75 -13.33 1.78
CA PRO A 81 -8.66 -14.58 1.01
C PRO A 81 -9.43 -14.48 -0.31
N ASN A 82 -10.41 -13.57 -0.40
CA ASN A 82 -11.29 -13.43 -1.55
C ASN A 82 -10.76 -12.46 -2.61
N THR A 83 -9.69 -11.72 -2.31
CA THR A 83 -9.10 -10.76 -3.26
C THR A 83 -8.63 -11.46 -4.51
N LYS A 84 -9.11 -10.99 -5.67
CA LYS A 84 -8.71 -11.51 -6.97
C LYS A 84 -7.46 -10.79 -7.45
N TRP A 85 -6.35 -11.52 -7.48
CA TRP A 85 -5.06 -11.01 -7.94
C TRP A 85 -4.82 -11.30 -9.42
N PHE A 86 -4.09 -10.40 -10.07
CA PHE A 86 -3.62 -10.55 -11.44
C PHE A 86 -2.11 -10.30 -11.50
N ALA A 87 -1.41 -10.98 -12.40
CA ALA A 87 0.00 -10.71 -12.62
C ALA A 87 0.18 -9.31 -13.25
N GLN A 88 0.93 -8.43 -12.57
CA GLN A 88 1.35 -7.14 -13.13
C GLN A 88 2.76 -7.22 -13.72
N THR A 89 3.65 -7.96 -13.08
CA THR A 89 4.97 -8.32 -13.62
C THR A 89 5.20 -9.82 -13.52
N GLY A 90 6.03 -10.36 -14.42
CA GLY A 90 6.30 -11.79 -14.49
C GLY A 90 5.07 -12.61 -14.91
N THR A 91 5.00 -13.84 -14.41
CA THR A 91 3.97 -14.85 -14.78
C THR A 91 2.99 -15.16 -13.64
N GLY A 92 2.98 -14.36 -12.58
CA GLY A 92 2.11 -14.55 -11.40
C GLY A 92 2.74 -15.36 -10.26
N GLY A 93 4.00 -15.77 -10.37
CA GLY A 93 4.76 -16.33 -9.25
C GLY A 93 5.23 -15.28 -8.23
N MET A 94 6.06 -15.71 -7.26
CA MET A 94 6.63 -14.83 -6.23
C MET A 94 7.71 -13.90 -6.78
N TYR A 95 8.49 -14.38 -7.75
CA TYR A 95 9.58 -13.66 -8.39
C TYR A 95 9.40 -13.69 -9.91
N THR A 96 9.98 -12.69 -10.59
CA THR A 96 10.11 -12.68 -12.04
C THR A 96 11.24 -13.61 -12.49
N ALA A 97 11.34 -13.90 -13.79
CA ALA A 97 12.45 -14.68 -14.35
C ALA A 97 13.85 -14.04 -14.09
N LYS A 98 13.90 -12.74 -13.79
CA LYS A 98 15.13 -12.02 -13.45
C LYS A 98 15.51 -12.10 -11.96
N GLY A 99 14.68 -12.73 -11.13
CA GLY A 99 14.89 -12.79 -9.68
C GLY A 99 14.29 -11.62 -8.89
N ASP A 100 13.74 -10.60 -9.57
CA ASP A 100 13.07 -9.49 -8.89
C ASP A 100 11.74 -9.94 -8.27
N PRO A 101 11.32 -9.42 -7.09
CA PRO A 101 9.99 -9.65 -6.54
C PRO A 101 8.89 -9.29 -7.55
N ALA A 102 8.03 -10.26 -7.86
CA ALA A 102 6.91 -10.05 -8.78
C ALA A 102 5.90 -9.08 -8.18
N LYS A 103 5.13 -8.39 -9.03
CA LYS A 103 4.03 -7.52 -8.62
C LYS A 103 2.73 -8.15 -9.04
N TRP A 104 1.84 -8.30 -8.07
CA TRP A 104 0.46 -8.67 -8.25
C TRP A 104 -0.40 -7.42 -8.13
N VAL A 105 -1.47 -7.34 -8.91
CA VAL A 105 -2.42 -6.23 -8.86
C VAL A 105 -3.82 -6.75 -8.59
N ALA A 106 -4.56 -6.08 -7.71
CA ALA A 106 -5.97 -6.29 -7.47
C ALA A 106 -6.76 -5.02 -7.83
N TYR A 107 -8.04 -5.19 -8.18
CA TYR A 107 -8.97 -4.12 -8.53
C TYR A 107 -10.28 -4.35 -7.78
N GLU A 108 -10.33 -3.90 -6.54
CA GLU A 108 -11.41 -4.21 -5.59
C GLU A 108 -12.26 -2.96 -5.31
N VAL A 109 -13.55 -3.15 -5.02
CA VAL A 109 -14.43 -2.03 -4.63
C VAL A 109 -14.62 -2.03 -3.12
N ARG A 110 -14.48 -0.85 -2.50
CA ARG A 110 -14.78 -0.58 -1.09
C ARG A 110 -15.54 0.73 -0.99
N ASP A 111 -16.72 0.71 -0.37
CA ASP A 111 -17.66 1.84 -0.27
C ASP A 111 -17.85 2.61 -1.59
N GLY A 112 -18.04 1.87 -2.70
CA GLY A 112 -18.25 2.45 -4.03
C GLY A 112 -16.99 2.99 -4.71
N VAL A 113 -15.83 2.99 -4.06
CA VAL A 113 -14.55 3.37 -4.66
C VAL A 113 -13.85 2.12 -5.16
N ARG A 114 -13.49 2.09 -6.45
CA ARG A 114 -12.65 1.01 -6.97
C ARG A 114 -11.17 1.35 -6.75
N ILE A 115 -10.49 0.51 -5.97
CA ILE A 115 -9.10 0.67 -5.56
C ILE A 115 -8.24 -0.32 -6.33
N ARG A 116 -7.20 0.19 -6.98
CA ARG A 116 -6.12 -0.62 -7.52
C ARG A 116 -5.03 -0.78 -6.47
N VAL A 117 -4.75 -2.02 -6.05
CA VAL A 117 -3.68 -2.33 -5.08
C VAL A 117 -2.58 -3.11 -5.77
N VAL A 118 -1.33 -2.67 -5.63
CA VAL A 118 -0.14 -3.39 -6.11
C VAL A 118 0.60 -3.98 -4.93
N TYR A 119 0.82 -5.29 -4.98
CA TYR A 119 1.36 -6.09 -3.89
C TYR A 119 2.54 -6.94 -4.38
N GLN A 120 3.57 -7.09 -3.55
CA GLN A 120 4.70 -7.98 -3.77
C GLN A 120 4.57 -9.18 -2.85
N PRO A 121 4.24 -10.37 -3.38
CA PRO A 121 3.97 -11.54 -2.55
C PRO A 121 5.25 -12.13 -1.94
N ALA A 122 6.42 -11.97 -2.58
CA ALA A 122 7.70 -12.42 -2.04
C ALA A 122 8.12 -11.68 -0.76
N THR A 123 7.70 -10.42 -0.60
CA THR A 123 8.06 -9.57 0.54
C THR A 123 6.90 -9.36 1.51
N GLY A 124 5.67 -9.74 1.13
CA GLY A 124 4.49 -9.51 1.93
C GLY A 124 4.00 -8.05 1.92
N LYS A 125 4.46 -7.22 0.98
CA LYS A 125 4.29 -5.76 1.07
C LYS A 125 3.45 -5.17 -0.06
N VAL A 126 2.61 -4.18 0.29
CA VAL A 126 1.98 -3.29 -0.68
C VAL A 126 3.02 -2.28 -1.18
N VAL A 127 3.08 -2.12 -2.51
CA VAL A 127 3.97 -1.16 -3.18
C VAL A 127 3.27 0.19 -3.36
N THR A 128 2.00 0.16 -3.80
CA THR A 128 1.18 1.35 -3.99
C THR A 128 -0.29 0.95 -4.09
N ALA A 129 -1.19 1.89 -3.81
CA ALA A 129 -2.62 1.71 -3.99
C ALA A 129 -3.31 3.05 -4.22
N PHE A 130 -4.27 3.09 -5.15
CA PHE A 130 -4.98 4.32 -5.49
C PHE A 130 -6.34 4.04 -6.14
N PRO A 131 -7.28 5.01 -6.11
CA PRO A 131 -8.54 4.88 -6.83
C PRO A 131 -8.28 4.81 -8.34
N ASP A 132 -8.87 3.83 -9.00
CA ASP A 132 -8.74 3.63 -10.43
C ASP A 132 -10.11 3.19 -10.95
N ASN A 133 -10.73 3.97 -11.84
CA ASN A 133 -12.05 3.64 -12.40
C ASN A 133 -11.96 2.97 -13.79
N LYS A 134 -10.77 2.75 -14.34
CA LYS A 134 -10.58 2.19 -15.70
C LYS A 134 -10.82 0.68 -15.72
N PRO A 135 -11.54 0.06 -16.65
CA PRO A 135 -11.79 -1.40 -16.61
C PRO A 135 -10.49 -2.22 -16.40
N VAL A 136 -10.61 -3.36 -15.71
CA VAL A 136 -9.48 -4.28 -15.56
C VAL A 136 -8.94 -4.61 -16.95
N PRO A 137 -7.62 -4.47 -17.21
CA PRO A 137 -7.08 -4.71 -18.54
C PRO A 137 -7.46 -6.12 -19.05
N PRO A 138 -7.97 -6.27 -20.28
CA PRO A 138 -8.42 -7.58 -20.79
C PRO A 138 -7.33 -8.66 -20.80
N ALA A 139 -6.06 -8.25 -20.94
CA ALA A 139 -4.90 -9.14 -20.92
C ALA A 139 -4.41 -9.52 -19.50
N SER A 140 -5.07 -9.03 -18.44
CA SER A 140 -4.69 -9.34 -17.07
C SER A 140 -4.84 -10.84 -16.78
N LYS A 141 -3.75 -11.50 -16.41
CA LYS A 141 -3.72 -12.94 -16.10
C LYS A 141 -4.09 -13.15 -14.64
N PRO A 142 -5.23 -13.81 -14.32
CA PRO A 142 -5.60 -14.10 -12.95
C PRO A 142 -4.58 -15.02 -12.28
N ILE A 143 -4.33 -14.78 -11.01
CA ILE A 143 -3.47 -15.61 -10.15
C ILE A 143 -4.39 -16.52 -9.35
N LYS A 144 -4.14 -17.83 -9.45
CA LYS A 144 -4.79 -18.82 -8.60
C LYS A 144 -3.98 -18.91 -7.31
N LYS A 145 -4.60 -18.53 -6.19
CA LYS A 145 -4.06 -18.80 -4.86
C LYS A 145 -4.21 -20.28 -4.53
#